data_AF-A0A484H7N2-F1
#
_entry.id   AF-A0A484H7N2-F1
#
_cell.length_a   1.000
_cell.length_b   1.000
_cell.length_c   1.000
_cell.angle_alpha   90.00
_cell.angle_beta   90.00
_cell.angle_gamma   90.00
#
_symmetry.space_group_name_H-M   'P 1'
#
loop_
_entity.id
_entity.type
_entity.pdbx_description
1 polymer ?
#
loop_
_entity_poly.entity_id
_entity_poly.type
_entity_poly.pdbx_seq_one_letter_code
_entity_poly.pdbx_strand_id
1 'polypeptide(L)'
;MSDAAALCQLARTHGALSIVDVVTSLGGAPVLVDTWGADAVYGGSQKCLSCTPGLALVTLSPRCSSQGPSAQSAKLVSGSYARHDLLERW
;
A
#
# COMPACT_ATOMS: atom_id res chain seq x y z
N MET A 1 6.64 0.78 14.83
CA MET A 1 5.89 1.23 13.64
C MET A 1 6.06 2.74 13.54
N SER A 2 6.10 3.29 12.33
CA SER A 2 6.11 4.74 12.12
C SER A 2 4.75 5.36 12.46
N ASP A 3 4.74 6.64 12.88
CA ASP A 3 3.50 7.40 13.05
C ASP A 3 3.01 7.92 11.69
N ALA A 4 2.22 7.07 11.00
CA ALA A 4 1.70 7.37 9.68
C ALA A 4 0.78 8.61 9.69
N ALA A 5 0.03 8.84 10.76
CA ALA A 5 -0.89 9.96 10.86
C ALA A 5 -0.13 11.31 10.86
N ALA A 6 0.88 11.42 11.72
CA ALA A 6 1.70 12.63 11.81
C ALA A 6 2.45 12.92 10.50
N LEU A 7 3.01 11.89 9.85
CA LEU A 7 3.73 12.04 8.59
C LEU A 7 2.82 12.46 7.43
N CYS A 8 1.64 11.86 7.31
CA CYS A 8 0.68 12.24 6.27
C CYS A 8 0.17 13.68 6.49
N GLN A 9 -0.06 14.09 7.74
CA GLN A 9 -0.46 15.46 8.06
C GLN A 9 0.65 16.48 7.75
N LEU A 10 1.91 16.14 8.04
CA LEU A 10 3.04 16.97 7.68
C LEU A 10 3.15 17.14 6.16
N ALA A 11 3.07 16.04 5.42
CA ALA A 11 3.08 16.07 3.95
C ALA A 11 1.97 16.98 3.39
N ARG A 12 0.75 16.86 3.91
CA ARG A 12 -0.37 17.73 3.53
C ARG A 12 -0.10 19.20 3.81
N THR A 13 0.51 19.52 4.95
CA THR A 13 0.84 20.92 5.34
C THR A 13 1.82 21.56 4.35
N HIS A 14 2.66 20.76 3.70
CA HIS A 14 3.59 21.21 2.67
C HIS A 14 3.06 21.04 1.23
N GLY A 15 1.78 20.71 1.06
CA GLY A 15 1.18 20.48 -0.26
C GLY A 15 1.68 19.21 -0.97
N ALA A 16 2.43 18.35 -0.28
CA ALA A 16 2.92 17.10 -0.83
C ALA A 16 1.84 16.01 -0.82
N LEU A 17 2.11 14.94 -1.57
CA LEU A 17 1.38 13.68 -1.54
C LEU A 17 2.12 12.67 -0.65
N SER A 18 1.37 11.84 0.05
CA SER A 18 1.87 10.80 0.95
C SER A 18 1.66 9.41 0.33
N ILE A 19 2.70 8.57 0.38
CA ILE A 19 2.62 7.14 0.09
C ILE A 19 2.96 6.33 1.34
N VAL A 20 2.14 5.34 1.68
CA VAL A 20 2.33 4.52 2.88
C VAL A 20 2.47 3.04 2.50
N ASP A 21 3.60 2.44 2.88
CA ASP A 21 3.81 1.00 2.81
C ASP A 21 3.17 0.33 4.03
N VAL A 22 2.22 -0.57 3.78
CA VAL A 22 1.55 -1.37 4.81
C VAL A 22 1.74 -2.87 4.59
N VAL A 23 2.78 -3.28 3.86
CA VAL A 23 3.01 -4.67 3.47
C VAL A 23 3.16 -5.61 4.67
N THR A 24 3.76 -5.16 5.77
CA THR A 24 3.93 -5.94 7.02
C THR A 24 2.93 -5.59 8.11
N SER A 25 2.00 -4.68 7.86
CA SER A 25 1.04 -4.19 8.88
C SER A 25 -0.41 -4.44 8.49
N LEU A 26 -0.73 -4.49 7.20
CA LEU A 26 -2.07 -4.77 6.70
C LEU A 26 -2.51 -6.18 7.12
N GLY A 27 -3.53 -6.24 7.99
CA GLY A 27 -4.02 -7.49 8.59
C GLY A 27 -3.30 -7.89 9.89
N GLY A 28 -2.19 -7.23 10.25
CA GLY A 28 -1.44 -7.46 11.50
C GLY A 28 -1.54 -6.33 12.53
N ALA A 29 -1.90 -5.13 12.09
CA ALA A 29 -2.11 -3.94 12.91
C ALA A 29 -3.16 -3.01 12.28
N PRO A 30 -3.74 -2.04 13.03
CA PRO A 30 -4.67 -1.07 12.46
C PRO A 30 -4.04 -0.26 11.32
N VAL A 31 -4.72 -0.23 10.17
CA VAL A 31 -4.39 0.60 9.01
C VAL A 31 -5.58 1.51 8.72
N LEU A 32 -5.49 2.77 9.15
CA LEU A 32 -6.59 3.74 9.11
C LEU A 32 -6.36 4.78 8.00
N VAL A 33 -6.44 4.33 6.75
CA VAL A 33 -6.07 5.10 5.54
C VAL A 33 -6.71 6.50 5.52
N ASP A 34 -8.04 6.56 5.66
CA ASP A 34 -8.78 7.82 5.61
C ASP A 34 -8.48 8.72 6.82
N THR A 35 -8.36 8.14 8.01
CA THR A 35 -8.04 8.87 9.24
C THR A 35 -6.64 9.49 9.19
N TRP A 36 -5.66 8.76 8.65
CA TRP A 36 -4.32 9.30 8.42
C TRP A 36 -4.31 10.32 7.28
N GLY A 37 -5.29 10.22 6.37
CA GLY A 37 -5.40 10.98 5.13
C GLY A 37 -4.30 10.64 4.13
N ALA A 38 -3.85 9.38 4.13
CA ALA A 38 -2.82 8.92 3.22
C ALA A 38 -3.29 9.05 1.76
N ASP A 39 -2.44 9.58 0.88
CA ASP A 39 -2.84 9.82 -0.51
C ASP A 39 -2.72 8.55 -1.37
N ALA A 40 -1.75 7.69 -1.07
CA ALA A 40 -1.58 6.38 -1.67
C ALA A 40 -1.15 5.37 -0.61
N VAL A 41 -1.73 4.17 -0.62
CA VAL A 41 -1.35 3.09 0.30
C VAL A 41 -1.19 1.81 -0.49
N TYR A 42 -0.13 1.06 -0.24
CA TYR A 42 0.06 -0.27 -0.81
C TYR A 42 0.43 -1.33 0.23
N GLY A 43 -0.08 -2.55 0.03
CA GLY A 43 0.17 -3.72 0.86
C GLY A 43 0.48 -4.97 0.05
N GLY A 44 0.88 -6.04 0.73
CA GLY A 44 1.21 -7.33 0.13
C GLY A 44 0.34 -8.44 0.69
N SER A 45 0.05 -9.44 -0.14
CA SER A 45 -0.75 -10.62 0.20
C SER A 45 0.00 -11.62 1.09
N GLN A 46 1.32 -11.74 0.91
CA GLN A 46 2.15 -12.81 1.44
C GLN A 46 2.85 -12.52 2.78
N LYS A 47 2.27 -11.63 3.59
CA LYS A 47 2.81 -11.31 4.92
C LYS A 47 1.74 -11.54 5.97
N CYS A 48 1.24 -10.49 6.62
CA CYS A 48 0.24 -10.62 7.67
C CYS A 48 -1.08 -11.22 7.17
N LEU A 49 -1.38 -11.11 5.87
CA LEU A 49 -2.56 -11.76 5.27
C LEU A 49 -2.33 -13.26 4.96
N SER A 50 -1.09 -13.74 4.98
CA SER A 50 -0.71 -15.15 4.71
C SER A 50 -1.31 -15.75 3.43
N CYS A 51 -1.65 -14.91 2.45
CA CYS A 51 -2.11 -15.32 1.14
C CYS A 51 -0.92 -15.64 0.21
N THR A 52 -1.21 -16.27 -0.93
CA THR A 52 -0.20 -16.54 -1.96
C THR A 52 0.49 -15.26 -2.43
N PRO A 53 1.83 -15.22 -2.54
CA PRO A 53 2.55 -14.07 -3.09
C PRO A 53 2.15 -13.79 -4.54
N GLY A 54 2.18 -12.51 -4.91
CA GLY A 54 1.91 -12.06 -6.28
C GLY A 54 0.78 -11.04 -6.39
N LEU A 55 0.13 -10.68 -5.28
CA LEU A 55 -0.87 -9.60 -5.24
C LEU A 55 -0.36 -8.41 -4.44
N ALA A 56 -0.41 -7.24 -5.07
CA ALA A 56 -0.32 -5.94 -4.42
C ALA A 56 -1.73 -5.38 -4.21
N LEU A 57 -2.04 -4.94 -2.98
CA LEU A 57 -3.27 -4.24 -2.67
C LEU A 57 -2.96 -2.75 -2.66
N VAL A 58 -3.71 -1.94 -3.39
CA VAL A 58 -3.44 -0.49 -3.52
C VAL A 58 -4.74 0.28 -3.35
N THR A 59 -4.69 1.41 -2.66
CA THR A 59 -5.76 2.43 -2.66
C THR A 59 -5.15 3.81 -2.89
N LEU A 60 -5.88 4.67 -3.59
CA LEU A 60 -5.48 6.02 -3.96
C LEU A 60 -6.59 7.00 -3.55
N SER A 61 -6.19 8.11 -2.96
CA SER A 61 -7.07 9.22 -2.63
C SER A 61 -7.42 10.04 -3.88
N PRO A 62 -8.50 10.84 -3.85
CA PRO A 62 -8.84 11.76 -4.94
C PRO A 62 -7.73 12.76 -5.28
N ARG A 63 -6.82 13.09 -4.35
CA ARG A 63 -5.70 14.02 -4.61
C ARG A 63 -4.63 13.42 -5.52
N CYS A 64 -4.54 12.08 -5.59
CA CYS A 64 -3.60 11.38 -6.45
C CYS A 64 -4.08 11.24 -7.90
N SER A 65 -5.39 11.39 -8.16
CA SER A 65 -6.01 11.07 -9.45
C SER A 65 -6.47 12.36 -10.16
N SER A 66 -5.93 12.66 -11.34
CA SER A 66 -6.37 13.79 -12.18
C SER A 66 -7.73 13.55 -12.88
N GLN A 67 -8.29 12.35 -12.76
CA GLN A 67 -9.64 11.95 -13.17
C GLN A 67 -10.34 11.32 -11.96
N GLY A 68 -11.65 11.49 -11.83
CA GLY A 68 -12.47 11.19 -10.63
C GLY A 68 -12.36 9.79 -10.01
N PRO A 69 -13.17 9.48 -8.98
CA PRO A 69 -12.83 8.55 -7.91
C PRO A 69 -12.53 7.13 -8.43
N SER A 70 -11.24 6.81 -8.56
CA SER A 70 -10.76 5.46 -8.80
C SER A 70 -10.32 4.83 -7.48
N ALA A 71 -11.28 4.62 -6.58
CA ALA A 71 -11.11 3.62 -5.53
C ALA A 71 -11.07 2.24 -6.20
N GLN A 72 -9.90 1.85 -6.72
CA GLN A 72 -9.73 0.53 -7.32
C GLN A 72 -9.47 -0.47 -6.20
N SER A 73 -10.52 -1.17 -5.79
CA SER A 73 -10.45 -2.43 -5.08
C SER A 73 -9.33 -3.29 -5.67
N ALA A 74 -8.36 -3.71 -4.84
CA ALA A 74 -7.36 -4.75 -5.10
C ALA A 74 -7.04 -4.94 -6.59
N LYS A 75 -6.32 -4.00 -7.20
CA LYS A 75 -5.91 -4.19 -8.60
C LYS A 75 -4.88 -5.33 -8.63
N LEU A 76 -5.28 -6.46 -9.20
CA LEU A 76 -4.42 -7.62 -9.44
C LEU A 76 -3.28 -7.20 -10.39
N VAL A 77 -2.17 -6.74 -9.83
CA VAL A 77 -0.91 -6.66 -10.58
C VAL A 77 -0.25 -8.03 -10.43
N SER A 78 -0.71 -9.01 -11.21
CA SER A 78 -0.06 -10.31 -11.30
C SER A 78 1.28 -10.13 -11.99
N GLY A 79 2.35 -10.01 -11.21
CA GLY A 79 3.69 -10.24 -11.73
C GLY A 79 3.87 -11.73 -11.94
N SER A 80 4.04 -12.18 -13.18
CA SER A 80 4.47 -13.54 -13.50
C SER A 80 5.88 -13.73 -12.95
N TYR A 81 6.00 -14.14 -11.68
CA TYR A 81 7.27 -14.60 -11.16
C TYR A 81 7.50 -15.98 -11.75
N ALA A 82 8.35 -16.05 -12.77
CA ALA A 82 8.95 -17.31 -13.20
C ALA A 82 9.69 -17.90 -11.99
N ARG A 83 9.00 -18.76 -11.23
CA ARG A 83 9.62 -19.64 -10.24
C ARG A 83 10.58 -20.52 -11.03
N HIS A 84 11.88 -20.23 -11.02
CA HIS A 84 12.94 -21.23 -11.09
C HIS A 84 14.34 -20.77 -10.65
N ASP A 85 14.62 -19.46 -10.52
CA ASP A 85 16.04 -19.01 -10.41
C ASP A 85 16.46 -18.35 -9.07
N LEU A 86 15.66 -18.41 -8.00
CA LEU A 86 15.94 -17.64 -6.76
C LEU A 86 16.06 -18.48 -5.47
N LEU A 87 16.42 -19.76 -5.58
CA LEU A 87 16.71 -20.62 -4.42
C LEU A 87 18.21 -20.87 -4.16
N GLU A 88 19.13 -20.14 -4.80
CA GLU A 88 20.58 -20.26 -4.52
C GLU A 88 21.20 -19.08 -3.76
N ARG A 89 20.44 -18.04 -3.44
CA ARG A 89 20.97 -16.88 -2.71
C ARG A 89 19.93 -16.32 -1.74
N TRP A 90 19.81 -17.02 -0.61
CA TRP A 90 19.15 -16.60 0.63
C TRP A 90 17.61 -16.62 0.62
#